data_AF-A0A7J7LF17-F1
#
_entry.id   AF-A0A7J7LF17-F1
#
_cell.length_a   1.000
_cell.length_b   1.000
_cell.length_c   1.000
_cell.angle_alpha   90.00
_cell.angle_beta   90.00
_cell.angle_gamma   90.00
#
_symmetry.space_group_name_H-M   'P 1'
#
loop_
_entity.id
_entity.type
_entity.pdbx_description
1 polymer ?
#
loop_
_entity_poly.entity_id
_entity_poly.type
_entity_poly.pdbx_seq_one_letter_code
_entity_poly.pdbx_strand_id
1 'polypeptide(L)'
;MNSSTSTILLVAARESEVANSAVVYTYAGGSVGGDVKLNHGICDIAINWAGGLHHAKKCEASGFCYMNDIVLAILELLKQHERVLYVDFDIHHGDGVEEAFYTTDRVMTVSFHKFGDYFPDIGHGKGKYYSLNVPLDDGIDDESYQSLFKPIMEKVMEVFRPGAVVLQCGADSLSGDRLHIAPSNMENKNSRPLLDDIRAKLLDYLSKLQHAPSIQFQERPPDTELPEANEDEDDANERWDDHDSDME
;
A
#
# COMPACT_ATOMS: atom_id res chain seq x y z
N MET A 1 -10.52 -21.29 19.84
CA MET A 1 -10.70 -21.07 18.40
C MET A 1 -10.14 -19.69 18.11
N ASN A 2 -8.86 -19.58 17.73
CA ASN A 2 -8.28 -18.30 17.29
C ASN A 2 -8.31 -18.28 15.77
N SER A 3 -9.42 -17.81 15.20
CA SER A 3 -9.41 -17.35 13.81
C SER A 3 -8.63 -16.04 13.81
N SER A 4 -7.37 -16.08 13.40
CA SER A 4 -6.61 -14.87 13.08
C SER A 4 -7.15 -14.35 11.76
N THR A 5 -8.34 -13.74 11.80
CA THR A 5 -8.90 -13.07 10.62
C THR A 5 -7.99 -11.90 10.33
N SER A 6 -7.14 -12.05 9.30
CA SER A 6 -6.26 -10.98 8.87
C SER A 6 -7.13 -9.98 8.13
N THR A 7 -7.18 -8.76 8.65
CA THR A 7 -7.81 -7.63 8.02
C THR A 7 -7.03 -7.28 6.74
N ILE A 8 -7.70 -7.24 5.58
CA ILE A 8 -7.06 -7.02 4.28
C ILE A 8 -7.61 -5.76 3.60
N LEU A 9 -6.76 -4.80 3.27
CA LEU A 9 -7.05 -3.76 2.28
C LEU A 9 -6.48 -4.18 0.93
N LEU A 10 -7.32 -4.18 -0.10
CA LEU A 10 -6.92 -4.39 -1.48
C LEU A 10 -6.95 -3.05 -2.22
N VAL A 11 -5.82 -2.65 -2.80
CA VAL A 11 -5.71 -1.46 -3.66
C VAL A 11 -5.16 -1.87 -5.02
N ALA A 12 -5.58 -1.23 -6.11
CA ALA A 12 -4.94 -1.42 -7.41
C ALA A 12 -4.85 -0.10 -8.14
N ALA A 13 -3.64 0.26 -8.56
CA ALA A 13 -3.43 1.42 -9.39
C ALA A 13 -3.54 1.07 -10.87
N ARG A 14 -3.99 2.05 -11.63
CA ARG A 14 -3.67 2.21 -13.05
C ARG A 14 -3.08 3.59 -13.21
N GLU A 15 -1.85 3.68 -13.71
CA GLU A 15 -1.21 4.96 -14.00
C GLU A 15 -2.12 5.80 -14.92
N SER A 16 -2.38 7.05 -14.54
CA SER A 16 -3.23 7.97 -15.32
C SER A 16 -2.51 9.30 -15.55
N GLU A 17 -2.57 9.79 -16.80
CA GLU A 17 -1.83 10.97 -17.27
C GLU A 17 -2.43 12.31 -16.78
N VAL A 18 -3.56 12.31 -16.06
CA VAL A 18 -4.28 13.54 -15.69
C VAL A 18 -4.65 13.53 -14.20
N ALA A 19 -3.89 14.27 -13.38
CA ALA A 19 -4.29 14.53 -12.00
C ALA A 19 -4.99 15.88 -11.87
N ASN A 20 -6.27 15.84 -11.57
CA ASN A 20 -6.96 16.95 -10.90
C ASN A 20 -7.06 16.63 -9.41
N SER A 21 -7.03 17.65 -8.55
CA SER A 21 -7.09 17.51 -7.08
C SER A 21 -8.26 16.64 -6.62
N ALA A 22 -9.41 16.72 -7.29
CA ALA A 22 -10.57 15.88 -7.00
C ALA A 22 -10.29 14.37 -7.14
N VAL A 23 -9.55 13.95 -8.17
CA VAL A 23 -9.17 12.55 -8.35
C VAL A 23 -8.22 12.12 -7.23
N VAL A 24 -7.25 12.98 -6.89
CA VAL A 24 -6.28 12.77 -5.81
C VAL A 24 -6.97 12.52 -4.48
N TYR A 25 -7.91 13.38 -4.10
CA TYR A 25 -8.66 13.22 -2.86
C TYR A 25 -9.59 12.01 -2.88
N THR A 26 -10.17 11.66 -4.03
CA THR A 26 -11.10 10.54 -4.13
C THR A 26 -10.41 9.21 -3.84
N TYR A 27 -9.26 8.94 -4.47
CA TYR A 27 -8.58 7.67 -4.23
C TYR A 27 -7.98 7.59 -2.82
N ALA A 28 -7.44 8.70 -2.31
CA ALA A 28 -6.89 8.75 -0.96
C ALA A 28 -7.98 8.56 0.11
N GLY A 29 -9.11 9.24 -0.05
CA GLY A 29 -10.28 9.08 0.82
C GLY A 29 -10.86 7.67 0.77
N GLY A 30 -10.85 7.03 -0.40
CA GLY A 30 -11.26 5.63 -0.56
C GLY A 30 -10.40 4.65 0.26
N SER A 31 -9.08 4.79 0.19
CA SER A 31 -8.14 3.91 0.93
C SER A 31 -8.23 4.13 2.44
N VAL A 32 -8.17 5.39 2.89
CA VAL A 32 -8.31 5.73 4.33
C VAL A 32 -9.68 5.32 4.87
N GLY A 33 -10.76 5.59 4.13
CA GLY A 33 -12.11 5.22 4.53
C GLY A 33 -12.32 3.70 4.60
N GLY A 34 -11.64 2.93 3.74
CA GLY A 34 -11.57 1.47 3.83
C GLY A 34 -10.91 1.02 5.13
N ASP A 35 -9.76 1.61 5.46
CA ASP A 35 -8.97 1.22 6.65
C ASP A 35 -9.62 1.63 7.97
N VAL A 36 -10.37 2.74 7.99
CA VAL A 36 -11.23 3.08 9.15
C VAL A 36 -12.28 1.98 9.38
N LYS A 37 -12.93 1.48 8.32
CA LYS A 37 -13.93 0.40 8.44
C LYS A 37 -13.29 -0.91 8.92
N LEU A 38 -12.11 -1.22 8.42
CA LEU A 38 -11.30 -2.36 8.83
C LEU A 38 -10.92 -2.28 10.32
N ASN A 39 -10.38 -1.14 10.77
CA ASN A 39 -10.01 -0.88 12.17
C ASN A 39 -11.20 -0.99 13.13
N HIS A 40 -12.40 -0.60 12.68
CA HIS A 40 -13.63 -0.70 13.47
C HIS A 40 -14.31 -2.07 13.38
N GLY A 41 -13.73 -3.05 12.67
CA GLY A 41 -14.31 -4.38 12.49
C GLY A 41 -15.63 -4.38 11.72
N ILE A 42 -15.87 -3.35 10.91
CA ILE A 42 -17.08 -3.22 10.08
C ILE A 42 -17.01 -4.17 8.87
N CYS A 43 -15.79 -4.46 8.39
CA CYS A 43 -15.54 -5.44 7.35
C CYS A 43 -14.21 -6.17 7.59
N ASP A 44 -14.09 -7.38 7.06
CA ASP A 44 -12.84 -8.15 7.07
C ASP A 44 -11.91 -7.76 5.90
N ILE A 45 -12.52 -7.33 4.77
CA ILE A 45 -11.84 -6.93 3.54
C ILE A 45 -12.43 -5.61 3.04
N ALA A 46 -11.56 -4.66 2.68
CA ALA A 46 -11.92 -3.44 1.97
C ALA A 46 -11.20 -3.41 0.61
N ILE A 47 -11.87 -2.91 -0.43
CA ILE A 47 -11.32 -2.85 -1.79
C ILE A 47 -11.45 -1.43 -2.33
N ASN A 48 -10.34 -0.87 -2.81
CA ASN A 48 -10.30 0.41 -3.50
C ASN A 48 -9.49 0.31 -4.80
N TRP A 49 -10.18 0.08 -5.92
CA TRP A 49 -9.57 0.02 -7.26
C TRP A 49 -9.15 1.37 -7.83
N ALA A 50 -9.43 2.48 -7.14
CA ALA A 50 -8.94 3.80 -7.55
C ALA A 50 -7.60 4.14 -6.90
N GLY A 51 -7.24 3.48 -5.79
CA GLY A 51 -6.02 3.72 -5.01
C GLY A 51 -4.83 2.91 -5.48
N GLY A 52 -3.82 2.75 -4.63
CA GLY A 52 -2.65 1.91 -4.93
C GLY A 52 -1.50 2.64 -5.61
N LEU A 53 -1.47 3.97 -5.55
CA LEU A 53 -0.50 4.83 -6.24
C LEU A 53 0.80 4.89 -5.43
N HIS A 54 1.65 3.88 -5.62
CA HIS A 54 2.75 3.55 -4.72
C HIS A 54 4.05 4.36 -4.90
N HIS A 55 4.21 5.12 -5.99
CA HIS A 55 5.46 5.85 -6.30
C HIS A 55 5.56 7.23 -5.64
N ALA A 56 4.45 7.79 -5.16
CA ALA A 56 4.44 9.14 -4.59
C ALA A 56 5.33 9.19 -3.34
N LYS A 57 6.20 10.21 -3.27
CA LYS A 57 7.12 10.44 -2.15
C LYS A 57 6.59 11.50 -1.20
N LYS A 58 7.26 11.71 -0.07
CA LYS A 58 6.84 12.68 0.96
C LYS A 58 6.73 14.11 0.43
N CYS A 59 7.64 14.52 -0.46
CA CYS A 59 7.74 15.88 -0.96
C CYS A 59 7.83 15.95 -2.50
N GLU A 60 7.48 14.86 -3.20
CA GLU A 60 7.63 14.76 -4.65
C GLU A 60 6.58 13.80 -5.25
N ALA A 61 6.06 14.16 -6.42
CA ALA A 61 5.26 13.27 -7.26
C ALA A 61 6.19 12.46 -8.17
N SER A 62 5.93 11.17 -8.34
CA SER A 62 6.73 10.26 -9.16
C SER A 62 5.84 9.18 -9.77
N GLY A 63 6.18 8.66 -10.96
CA GLY A 63 5.45 7.57 -11.61
C GLY A 63 3.93 7.78 -11.69
N PHE A 64 3.48 8.98 -12.09
CA PHE A 64 2.06 9.39 -12.10
C PHE A 64 1.33 9.35 -10.75
N CYS A 65 2.06 9.19 -9.65
CA CYS A 65 1.55 9.17 -8.29
C CYS A 65 1.82 10.54 -7.62
N TYR A 66 0.75 11.20 -7.16
CA TYR A 66 0.82 12.56 -6.58
C TYR A 66 0.64 12.58 -5.07
N MET A 67 -0.13 11.63 -4.53
CA MET A 67 -0.31 11.38 -3.11
C MET A 67 -0.29 9.88 -2.89
N ASN A 68 0.48 9.43 -1.91
CA ASN A 68 0.62 8.02 -1.59
C ASN A 68 -0.53 7.59 -0.66
N ASP A 69 -1.64 7.17 -1.24
CA ASP A 69 -2.82 6.75 -0.47
C ASP A 69 -2.55 5.50 0.37
N ILE A 70 -1.66 4.62 -0.10
CA ILE A 70 -1.24 3.42 0.61
C ILE A 70 -0.55 3.77 1.92
N VAL A 71 0.38 4.73 1.90
CA VAL A 71 1.07 5.21 3.11
C VAL A 71 0.07 5.77 4.12
N LEU A 72 -0.90 6.56 3.66
CA LEU A 72 -1.96 7.11 4.52
C LEU A 72 -2.83 6.01 5.13
N ALA A 73 -3.19 5.01 4.33
CA ALA A 73 -3.97 3.86 4.74
C ALA A 73 -3.22 3.01 5.81
N ILE A 74 -1.96 2.67 5.56
CA ILE A 74 -1.10 1.96 6.53
C ILE A 74 -0.98 2.74 7.85
N LEU A 75 -0.83 4.07 7.80
CA LEU A 75 -0.81 4.91 9.01
C LEU A 75 -2.12 4.83 9.80
N GLU A 76 -3.27 4.68 9.11
CA GLU A 76 -4.57 4.43 9.75
C GLU A 76 -4.59 3.06 10.42
N LEU A 77 -4.21 1.99 9.72
CA LEU A 77 -4.16 0.63 10.29
C LEU A 77 -3.23 0.53 11.51
N LEU A 78 -2.10 1.25 11.51
CA LEU A 78 -1.15 1.27 12.62
C LEU A 78 -1.73 1.85 13.93
N LYS A 79 -2.92 2.46 13.90
CA LYS A 79 -3.64 2.88 15.11
C LYS A 79 -4.21 1.70 15.91
N GLN A 80 -4.56 0.60 15.26
CA GLN A 80 -5.12 -0.61 15.90
C GLN A 80 -4.21 -1.83 15.78
N HIS A 81 -3.39 -1.89 14.73
CA HIS A 81 -2.52 -3.03 14.44
C HIS A 81 -1.06 -2.71 14.79
N GLU A 82 -0.43 -3.56 15.60
CA GLU A 82 0.99 -3.40 15.97
C GLU A 82 1.90 -3.49 14.75
N ARG A 83 1.56 -4.41 13.83
CA ARG A 83 2.31 -4.71 12.61
C ARG A 83 1.40 -4.75 11.38
N VAL A 84 1.78 -4.04 10.32
CA VAL A 84 1.08 -4.03 9.04
C VAL A 84 2.01 -4.58 7.96
N LEU A 85 1.54 -5.57 7.20
CA LEU A 85 2.28 -6.13 6.07
C LEU A 85 1.79 -5.47 4.79
N TYR A 86 2.70 -4.87 4.03
CA TYR A 86 2.44 -4.38 2.69
C TYR A 86 3.01 -5.36 1.66
N VAL A 87 2.20 -5.79 0.70
CA VAL A 87 2.60 -6.68 -0.40
C VAL A 87 2.27 -5.99 -1.72
N ASP A 88 3.24 -6.00 -2.63
CA ASP A 88 3.17 -5.28 -3.91
C ASP A 88 3.39 -6.23 -5.09
N PHE A 89 2.40 -6.31 -5.99
CA PHE A 89 2.39 -7.12 -7.21
C PHE A 89 2.48 -6.30 -8.49
N ASP A 90 2.62 -4.98 -8.36
CA ASP A 90 2.95 -4.12 -9.49
C ASP A 90 4.27 -4.55 -10.13
N ILE A 91 4.39 -4.41 -11.44
CA ILE A 91 5.65 -4.73 -12.11
C ILE A 91 6.77 -3.76 -11.71
N HIS A 92 6.41 -2.56 -11.24
CA HIS A 92 7.34 -1.56 -10.75
C HIS A 92 7.61 -1.74 -9.25
N HIS A 93 8.80 -1.34 -8.82
CA HIS A 93 9.15 -1.36 -7.40
C HIS A 93 8.27 -0.36 -6.63
N GLY A 94 7.64 -0.81 -5.55
CA GLY A 94 6.84 0.02 -4.62
C GLY A 94 7.67 0.96 -3.76
N ASP A 95 8.49 1.77 -4.41
CA ASP A 95 9.56 2.58 -3.84
C ASP A 95 9.06 3.70 -2.91
N GLY A 96 7.90 4.30 -3.17
CA GLY A 96 7.33 5.35 -2.31
C GLY A 96 6.83 4.79 -0.98
N VAL A 97 6.22 3.60 -1.00
CA VAL A 97 5.78 2.91 0.23
C VAL A 97 6.99 2.38 1.01
N GLU A 98 7.98 1.80 0.32
CA GLU A 98 9.23 1.37 0.95
C GLU A 98 9.95 2.52 1.64
N GLU A 99 10.15 3.65 0.95
CA GLU A 99 10.83 4.83 1.48
C GLU A 99 10.13 5.38 2.73
N ALA A 100 8.79 5.45 2.71
CA ALA A 100 8.01 5.98 3.83
C ALA A 100 8.18 5.17 5.13
N PHE A 101 8.45 3.86 5.01
CA PHE A 101 8.58 2.94 6.15
C PHE A 101 9.98 2.35 6.32
N TYR A 102 10.96 2.86 5.57
CA TYR A 102 12.31 2.32 5.44
C TYR A 102 13.08 2.15 6.77
N THR A 103 12.70 2.90 7.81
CA THR A 103 13.36 2.88 9.13
C THR A 103 12.53 2.29 10.27
N THR A 104 11.37 1.68 10.00
CA THR A 104 10.49 1.08 11.03
C THR A 104 10.40 -0.44 10.92
N ASP A 105 10.23 -1.09 12.07
CA ASP A 105 9.96 -2.53 12.24
C ASP A 105 8.46 -2.85 12.36
N ARG A 106 7.59 -1.83 12.38
CA ARG A 106 6.13 -2.00 12.46
C ARG A 106 5.47 -2.24 11.10
N VAL A 107 6.15 -1.91 10.02
CA VAL A 107 5.66 -2.13 8.66
C VAL A 107 6.71 -2.93 7.91
N MET A 108 6.28 -4.04 7.30
CA MET A 108 7.12 -4.81 6.39
C MET A 108 6.62 -4.57 4.97
N THR A 109 7.52 -4.21 4.05
CA THR A 109 7.22 -4.10 2.63
C THR A 109 7.77 -5.31 1.89
N VAL A 110 6.96 -5.94 1.04
CA VAL A 110 7.36 -7.05 0.18
C VAL A 110 6.94 -6.73 -1.25
N SER A 111 7.91 -6.50 -2.14
CA SER A 111 7.63 -6.12 -3.52
C SER A 111 8.24 -7.11 -4.50
N PHE A 112 7.42 -7.58 -5.45
CA PHE A 112 7.82 -8.47 -6.55
C PHE A 112 7.75 -7.67 -7.84
N HIS A 113 8.90 -7.32 -8.42
CA HIS A 113 8.94 -6.36 -9.51
C HIS A 113 10.03 -6.71 -10.51
N LYS A 114 9.87 -6.22 -11.73
CA LYS A 114 10.90 -6.31 -12.75
C LYS A 114 12.08 -5.43 -12.35
N PHE A 115 13.30 -5.96 -12.46
CA PHE A 115 14.47 -5.24 -11.99
C PHE A 115 15.70 -5.45 -12.89
N GLY A 116 16.57 -4.43 -12.97
CA GLY A 116 17.83 -4.45 -13.73
C GLY A 116 19.08 -4.53 -12.84
N ASP A 117 20.13 -3.76 -13.14
CA ASP A 117 21.49 -3.88 -12.56
C ASP A 117 21.70 -3.29 -11.14
N TYR A 118 20.65 -2.89 -10.41
CA TYR A 118 20.79 -2.33 -9.06
C TYR A 118 20.58 -3.41 -7.98
N PHE A 119 21.07 -3.20 -6.76
CA PHE A 119 20.92 -4.18 -5.69
C PHE A 119 19.77 -3.76 -4.78
N PRO A 120 18.77 -4.61 -4.51
CA PRO A 120 17.64 -4.22 -3.69
C PRO A 120 18.07 -3.85 -2.28
N ASP A 121 17.49 -2.76 -1.77
CA ASP A 121 17.69 -2.31 -0.41
C ASP A 121 16.93 -3.21 0.59
N ILE A 122 17.33 -3.18 1.85
CA ILE A 122 16.82 -4.04 2.92
C ILE A 122 16.30 -3.25 4.12
N GLY A 123 16.16 -1.93 4.02
CA GLY A 123 15.80 -1.06 5.13
C GLY A 123 17.00 -0.64 6.00
N HIS A 124 16.76 0.31 6.89
CA HIS A 124 17.81 0.91 7.72
C HIS A 124 17.41 1.02 9.21
N GLY A 125 18.42 0.98 10.09
CA GLY A 125 18.19 1.09 11.54
C GLY A 125 17.25 -0.01 12.05
N LYS A 126 16.12 0.38 12.64
CA LYS A 126 15.09 -0.56 13.10
C LYS A 126 14.37 -1.27 11.95
N GLY A 127 14.25 -0.64 10.78
CA GLY A 127 13.62 -1.22 9.59
C GLY A 127 14.51 -2.17 8.81
N LYS A 128 15.75 -2.41 9.26
CA LYS A 128 16.64 -3.36 8.58
C LYS A 128 16.04 -4.77 8.59
N TYR A 129 15.99 -5.40 7.41
CA TYR A 129 15.31 -6.66 7.08
C TYR A 129 13.78 -6.60 7.01
N TYR A 130 13.17 -5.41 7.11
CA TYR A 130 11.72 -5.21 6.94
C TYR A 130 11.33 -4.69 5.55
N SER A 131 12.30 -4.43 4.67
CA SER A 131 12.06 -4.20 3.24
C SER A 131 12.57 -5.39 2.44
N LEU A 132 11.66 -6.16 1.86
CA LEU A 132 11.96 -7.34 1.05
C LEU A 132 11.62 -7.07 -0.41
N ASN A 133 12.63 -7.24 -1.26
CA ASN A 133 12.53 -6.96 -2.67
C ASN A 133 12.88 -8.24 -3.44
N VAL A 134 12.00 -8.61 -4.37
CA VAL A 134 12.12 -9.80 -5.22
C VAL A 134 12.34 -9.32 -6.65
N PRO A 135 13.60 -9.05 -7.06
CA PRO A 135 13.90 -8.59 -8.40
C PRO A 135 13.73 -9.73 -9.41
N LEU A 136 13.02 -9.47 -10.50
CA LEU A 136 12.72 -10.44 -11.55
C LEU A 136 13.18 -9.94 -12.92
N ASP A 137 13.67 -10.86 -13.76
CA ASP A 137 13.94 -10.60 -15.17
C ASP A 137 12.66 -10.71 -16.01
N ASP A 138 12.74 -10.32 -17.29
CA ASP A 138 11.62 -10.42 -18.23
C ASP A 138 11.04 -11.84 -18.34
N GLY A 139 9.72 -11.88 -18.59
CA GLY A 139 9.05 -13.09 -19.06
C GLY A 139 8.81 -14.15 -17.99
N ILE A 140 8.79 -13.79 -16.70
CA ILE A 140 8.45 -14.75 -15.64
C ILE A 140 7.07 -15.37 -15.91
N ASP A 141 6.99 -16.70 -15.80
CA ASP A 141 5.74 -17.44 -15.88
C ASP A 141 5.10 -17.67 -14.51
N ASP A 142 3.82 -18.05 -14.51
CA ASP A 142 3.03 -18.27 -13.28
C ASP A 142 3.65 -19.34 -12.37
N GLU A 143 4.23 -20.40 -12.94
CA GLU A 143 4.83 -21.50 -12.17
C GLU A 143 6.08 -21.02 -11.41
N SER A 144 6.95 -20.28 -12.10
CA SER A 144 8.16 -19.67 -11.57
C SER A 144 7.83 -18.62 -10.52
N TYR A 145 6.86 -17.74 -10.80
CA TYR A 145 6.40 -16.73 -9.85
C TYR A 145 5.85 -17.37 -8.57
N GLN A 146 5.00 -18.40 -8.70
CA GLN A 146 4.48 -19.13 -7.53
C GLN A 146 5.57 -19.84 -6.71
N SER A 147 6.62 -20.34 -7.38
CA SER A 147 7.75 -21.03 -6.72
C SER A 147 8.59 -20.12 -5.82
N LEU A 148 8.55 -18.80 -6.08
CA LEU A 148 9.09 -17.75 -5.22
C LEU A 148 8.06 -17.28 -4.19
N PHE A 149 6.87 -16.89 -4.67
CA PHE A 149 5.87 -16.20 -3.87
C PHE A 149 5.45 -17.03 -2.65
N LYS A 150 5.07 -18.30 -2.83
CA LYS A 150 4.53 -19.11 -1.73
C LYS A 150 5.54 -19.30 -0.58
N PRO A 151 6.77 -19.80 -0.81
CA PRO A 151 7.73 -19.98 0.28
C PRO A 151 8.13 -18.68 0.99
N ILE A 152 8.27 -17.58 0.23
CA ILE A 152 8.63 -16.27 0.80
C ILE A 152 7.48 -15.77 1.68
N MET A 153 6.25 -15.74 1.17
CA MET A 153 5.11 -15.22 1.91
C MET A 153 4.71 -16.10 3.10
N GLU A 154 4.83 -17.43 2.98
CA GLU A 154 4.66 -18.34 4.12
C GLU A 154 5.63 -17.96 5.24
N LYS A 155 6.91 -17.74 4.92
CA LYS A 155 7.90 -17.36 5.91
C LYS A 155 7.67 -15.96 6.47
N VAL A 156 7.28 -14.99 5.64
CA VAL A 156 6.89 -13.64 6.06
C VAL A 156 5.76 -13.71 7.10
N MET A 157 4.68 -14.42 6.80
CA MET A 157 3.54 -14.57 7.71
C MET A 157 3.95 -15.26 9.02
N GLU A 158 4.81 -16.28 8.94
CA GLU A 158 5.34 -17.01 10.10
C GLU A 158 6.12 -16.10 11.06
N VAL A 159 7.04 -15.28 10.54
CA VAL A 159 7.97 -14.51 11.38
C VAL A 159 7.47 -13.10 11.71
N PHE A 160 6.89 -12.40 10.73
CA PHE A 160 6.42 -11.03 10.90
C PHE A 160 5.07 -10.98 11.62
N ARG A 161 4.21 -11.99 11.47
CA ARG A 161 2.91 -12.10 12.16
C ARG A 161 2.11 -10.79 12.12
N PRO A 162 1.74 -10.28 10.93
CA PRO A 162 1.01 -9.02 10.82
C PRO A 162 -0.37 -9.08 11.47
N GLY A 163 -0.85 -7.93 11.94
CA GLY A 163 -2.24 -7.76 12.39
C GLY A 163 -3.18 -7.34 11.25
N ALA A 164 -2.64 -6.71 10.21
CA ALA A 164 -3.35 -6.33 8.99
C ALA A 164 -2.43 -6.44 7.77
N VAL A 165 -3.03 -6.63 6.60
CA VAL A 165 -2.34 -6.74 5.31
C VAL A 165 -2.89 -5.69 4.35
N VAL A 166 -2.01 -4.98 3.67
CA VAL A 166 -2.35 -4.12 2.53
C VAL A 166 -1.73 -4.76 1.29
N LEU A 167 -2.56 -5.08 0.31
CA LEU A 167 -2.14 -5.73 -0.93
C LEU A 167 -2.38 -4.79 -2.11
N GLN A 168 -1.28 -4.34 -2.73
CA GLN A 168 -1.29 -3.63 -4.00
C GLN A 168 -1.35 -4.67 -5.13
N CYS A 169 -2.32 -4.49 -6.01
CA CYS A 169 -2.63 -5.38 -7.13
C CYS A 169 -2.49 -4.66 -8.47
N GLY A 170 -1.32 -4.08 -8.74
CA GLY A 170 -0.95 -3.53 -10.04
C GLY A 170 -1.18 -4.56 -11.14
N ALA A 171 -1.92 -4.16 -12.17
CA ALA A 171 -2.35 -5.07 -13.24
C ALA A 171 -1.40 -5.08 -14.44
N ASP A 172 -0.35 -4.26 -14.40
CA ASP A 172 0.67 -4.12 -15.44
C ASP A 172 1.70 -5.27 -15.46
N SER A 173 1.73 -6.09 -14.41
CA SER A 173 2.44 -7.37 -14.37
C SER A 173 1.80 -8.47 -15.23
N LEU A 174 0.56 -8.27 -15.71
CA LEU A 174 -0.12 -9.22 -16.59
C LEU A 174 0.48 -9.27 -18.01
N SER A 175 0.52 -10.46 -18.58
CA SER A 175 0.97 -10.67 -19.96
C SER A 175 0.17 -9.82 -20.96
N GLY A 176 0.88 -9.12 -21.84
CA GLY A 176 0.28 -8.29 -22.88
C GLY A 176 -0.16 -6.90 -22.42
N ASP A 177 0.21 -6.48 -21.21
CA ASP A 177 0.08 -5.07 -20.80
C ASP A 177 0.80 -4.14 -21.80
N ARG A 178 0.27 -2.94 -21.98
CA ARG A 178 0.74 -2.00 -23.01
C ARG A 178 2.10 -1.38 -22.68
N LEU A 179 2.45 -1.28 -21.39
CA LEU A 179 3.79 -0.83 -20.97
C LEU A 179 4.85 -1.92 -21.22
N HIS A 180 4.41 -3.18 -21.39
CA HIS A 180 5.25 -4.33 -21.73
C HIS A 180 4.66 -5.18 -22.88
N ILE A 181 4.65 -4.59 -24.09
CA ILE A 181 4.45 -5.17 -25.43
C ILE A 181 3.94 -6.63 -25.52
N ALA A 182 2.69 -6.77 -25.98
CA ALA A 182 2.00 -7.87 -26.70
C ALA A 182 2.08 -9.32 -26.14
N PRO A 183 0.99 -10.12 -26.25
CA PRO A 183 0.99 -11.52 -25.80
C PRO A 183 2.04 -12.26 -26.62
N SER A 184 3.17 -12.52 -25.97
CA SER A 184 4.35 -13.01 -26.64
C SER A 184 4.72 -14.36 -26.07
N ASN A 185 5.18 -15.21 -26.96
CA ASN A 185 6.14 -16.27 -26.72
C ASN A 185 7.46 -15.75 -26.10
N MET A 186 7.38 -14.79 -25.17
CA MET A 186 8.52 -14.19 -24.50
C MET A 186 9.24 -15.29 -23.73
N GLU A 187 10.53 -15.43 -23.99
CA GLU A 187 11.37 -16.36 -23.25
C GLU A 187 11.47 -15.91 -21.79
N ASN A 188 11.19 -16.83 -20.87
CA ASN A 188 11.38 -16.58 -19.44
C ASN A 188 12.88 -16.51 -19.14
N LYS A 189 13.38 -15.32 -18.83
CA LYS A 189 14.79 -15.09 -18.51
C LYS A 189 15.14 -15.45 -17.06
N ASN A 190 14.15 -15.79 -16.24
CA ASN A 190 14.33 -16.13 -14.84
C ASN A 190 14.74 -17.60 -14.66
N SER A 191 16.04 -17.87 -14.81
CA SER A 191 16.56 -19.23 -14.63
C SER A 191 16.31 -19.77 -13.21
N ARG A 192 16.07 -21.08 -13.08
CA ARG A 192 15.86 -21.70 -11.75
C ARG A 192 16.98 -21.40 -10.72
N PRO A 193 18.27 -21.45 -11.08
CA PRO A 193 19.34 -21.08 -10.13
C PRO A 193 19.23 -19.63 -9.64
N LEU A 194 18.87 -18.69 -10.52
CA LEU A 194 18.64 -17.29 -10.12
C LEU A 194 17.50 -17.19 -9.10
N LEU A 195 16.37 -17.84 -9.37
CA LEU A 195 15.22 -17.85 -8.47
C LEU A 195 15.53 -18.50 -7.13
N ASP A 196 16.30 -19.60 -7.15
CA ASP A 196 16.75 -20.29 -5.95
C ASP A 196 17.66 -19.41 -5.10
N ASP A 197 18.59 -18.67 -5.71
CA ASP A 197 19.49 -17.73 -5.02
C ASP A 197 18.72 -16.57 -4.40
N ILE A 198 17.78 -15.97 -5.14
CA ILE A 198 16.88 -14.91 -4.62
C ILE A 198 16.12 -15.43 -3.40
N ARG A 199 15.46 -16.58 -3.53
CA ARG A 199 14.69 -17.19 -2.45
C ARG A 199 15.56 -17.49 -1.23
N ALA A 200 16.71 -18.12 -1.41
CA ALA A 200 17.62 -18.46 -0.32
C ALA A 200 18.07 -17.21 0.45
N LYS A 201 18.41 -16.13 -0.28
CA LYS A 201 18.81 -14.85 0.31
C LYS A 201 17.69 -14.19 1.11
N LEU A 202 16.46 -14.19 0.60
CA LEU A 202 15.32 -13.59 1.31
C LEU A 202 14.92 -14.40 2.54
N LEU A 203 14.96 -15.74 2.47
CA LEU A 203 14.75 -16.60 3.63
C LEU A 203 15.85 -16.39 4.68
N ASP A 204 17.09 -16.17 4.26
CA ASP A 204 18.19 -15.79 5.15
C ASP A 204 17.96 -14.41 5.81
N TYR A 205 17.40 -13.42 5.11
CA TYR A 205 17.01 -12.14 5.72
C TYR A 205 15.89 -12.32 6.76
N LEU A 206 14.83 -13.04 6.40
CA LEU A 206 13.72 -13.35 7.30
C LEU A 206 14.18 -14.13 8.54
N SER A 207 15.21 -14.96 8.42
CA SER A 207 15.80 -15.69 9.55
C SER A 207 16.46 -14.79 10.60
N LYS A 208 16.86 -13.56 10.22
CA LYS A 208 17.51 -12.58 11.09
C LYS A 208 16.53 -11.74 11.89
N LEU A 209 15.25 -11.78 11.55
CA LEU A 209 14.21 -11.10 12.31
C LEU A 209 14.08 -11.78 13.67
N GLN A 210 14.42 -11.05 14.73
CA GLN A 210 14.04 -11.49 16.07
C GLN A 210 12.51 -11.52 16.15
N HIS A 211 11.93 -12.57 16.73
CA HIS A 211 10.54 -12.50 17.16
C HIS A 211 10.43 -11.34 18.15
N ALA A 212 9.91 -10.20 17.69
CA ALA A 212 9.75 -9.04 18.55
C ALA A 212 8.80 -9.41 19.70
N PRO A 213 9.23 -9.30 20.97
CA PRO A 213 8.31 -9.34 22.08
C PRO A 213 7.39 -8.12 21.98
N SER A 214 6.10 -8.30 22.25
CA SER A 214 5.09 -7.25 22.14
C SER A 214 5.54 -5.99 22.89
N ILE A 215 5.80 -4.90 22.18
CA ILE A 215 6.21 -3.63 22.79
C ILE A 215 4.94 -2.86 23.20
N GLN A 216 4.99 -2.33 24.41
CA GLN A 216 3.89 -1.62 25.06
C GLN A 216 3.39 -0.44 24.20
N PHE A 217 2.07 -0.34 24.04
CA PHE A 217 1.38 0.65 23.22
C PHE A 217 1.95 2.07 23.40
N GLN A 218 2.33 2.70 22.29
CA GLN A 218 2.50 4.15 22.25
C GLN A 218 1.11 4.76 22.41
N GLU A 219 0.92 5.64 23.41
CA GLU A 219 -0.37 6.27 23.67
C GLU A 219 -0.87 7.01 22.42
N ARG A 220 -2.11 6.69 22.03
CA ARG A 220 -2.85 7.31 20.94
C ARG A 220 -2.92 8.82 21.19
N PRO A 221 -2.47 9.69 20.26
CA PRO A 221 -2.83 11.09 20.30
C PRO A 221 -4.37 11.19 20.28
N PRO A 222 -5.00 12.01 21.12
CA PRO A 222 -6.47 12.09 21.18
C PRO A 222 -7.03 12.41 19.79
N ASP A 223 -8.14 11.77 19.44
CA ASP A 223 -8.82 12.05 18.19
C ASP A 223 -9.18 13.53 18.15
N THR A 224 -8.95 14.16 17.00
CA THR A 224 -9.51 15.48 16.75
C THR A 224 -10.99 15.27 16.49
N GLU A 225 -11.84 15.55 17.49
CA GLU A 225 -13.28 15.65 17.28
C GLU A 225 -13.51 16.79 16.28
N LEU A 226 -13.83 16.42 15.04
CA LEU A 226 -14.34 17.38 14.07
C LEU A 226 -15.76 17.74 14.54
N PRO A 227 -16.06 19.01 14.82
CA PRO A 227 -17.42 19.40 15.13
C PRO A 227 -18.31 19.00 13.95
N GLU A 228 -19.35 18.22 14.22
CA GLU A 228 -20.40 17.95 13.24
C GLU A 228 -20.97 19.31 12.81
N ALA A 229 -20.87 19.62 11.51
CA ALA A 229 -21.53 20.80 10.98
C ALA A 229 -23.03 20.60 11.18
N ASN A 230 -23.66 21.50 11.92
CA ASN A 230 -25.10 21.51 12.09
C ASN A 230 -25.72 21.90 10.74
N GLU A 231 -26.14 20.92 9.94
CA GLU A 231 -26.75 21.14 8.61
C GLU A 231 -28.08 21.92 8.68
N ASP A 232 -28.57 22.21 9.89
CA ASP A 232 -29.82 22.95 10.15
C ASP A 232 -29.65 24.47 10.31
N GLU A 233 -28.43 25.05 10.22
CA GLU A 233 -28.21 26.50 10.38
C GLU A 233 -28.17 27.32 9.08
N ASP A 234 -28.25 26.70 7.89
CA ASP A 234 -28.17 27.37 6.58
C ASP A 234 -29.54 27.69 5.94
N ASP A 235 -30.56 28.06 6.72
CA ASP A 235 -31.79 28.66 6.18
C ASP A 235 -31.89 30.15 6.52
N ALA A 236 -30.96 30.94 5.97
CA ALA A 236 -31.07 32.38 5.89
C ALA A 236 -31.65 32.79 4.53
N ASN A 237 -32.88 32.39 4.24
CA ASN A 237 -33.66 32.98 3.16
C ASN A 237 -34.21 34.36 3.63
N GLU A 238 -33.31 35.31 3.87
CA GLU A 238 -33.66 36.71 4.11
C GLU A 238 -34.13 37.32 2.78
N ARG A 239 -35.45 37.34 2.63
CA ARG A 239 -36.20 38.10 1.64
C ARG A 239 -35.84 39.58 1.80
N TRP A 240 -35.19 40.14 0.78
CA TRP A 240 -34.88 41.56 0.70
C TRP A 240 -36.21 42.34 0.62
N ASP A 241 -36.57 43.04 1.69
CA ASP A 241 -37.63 44.05 1.68
C ASP A 241 -37.08 45.31 0.99
N ASP A 242 -37.53 45.55 -0.24
CA ASP A 242 -37.36 46.82 -0.95
C ASP A 242 -38.12 47.92 -0.21
N HIS A 243 -37.40 48.73 0.55
CA HIS A 243 -37.87 50.04 0.98
C HIS A 243 -36.85 51.10 0.58
N ASP A 244 -37.14 51.82 -0.51
CA ASP A 244 -36.94 53.27 -0.56
C ASP A 244 -37.65 53.92 -1.75
N SER A 245 -38.62 54.80 -1.41
CA SER A 245 -38.63 56.23 -1.74
C SER A 245 -40.03 56.75 -2.07
N ASP A 246 -40.55 57.54 -1.13
CA ASP A 246 -41.62 58.50 -1.38
C ASP A 246 -41.16 59.55 -2.40
N MET A 247 -41.97 59.78 -3.43
CA MET A 247 -42.05 61.06 -4.12
C MET A 247 -43.50 61.53 -4.12
N GLU A 248 -43.67 62.76 -3.63
CA GLU A 248 -44.85 63.64 -3.56
C GLU A 248 -45.79 63.54 -2.34
#